data_AF-W0BGM3-F1
#
_entry.id   AF-W0BGM3-F1
#
_cell.length_a   1.000
_cell.length_b   1.000
_cell.length_c   1.000
_cell.angle_alpha   90.00
_cell.angle_beta   90.00
_cell.angle_gamma   90.00
#
_symmetry.space_group_name_H-M   'P 1'
#
loop_
_entity.id
_entity.type
_entity.pdbx_description
1 polymer ?
#
loop_
_entity_poly.entity_id
_entity_poly.type
_entity_poly.pdbx_seq_one_letter_code
_entity_poly.pdbx_strand_id
1 'polypeptide(L)'
;MNRFIGWLISALCVSIAFANDASLISKDTEMGLLPSPFPVYVIGQDKSTVINHPYPGAEKKWLPTDNSYTEKPGCYIACYSHQSGVYSVSPTIYVMGQIRVKGQYLNRICQPEHYQNQDISKAESFKKLCSEKIASCKNIECWAGGDTGGWFGIQ
;
A
#
# COMPACT_ATOMS: atom_id res chain seq x y z
N MET A 1 69.41 1.65 22.03
CA MET A 1 69.50 1.28 20.60
C MET A 1 68.60 0.08 20.34
N ASN A 2 67.65 0.21 19.39
CA ASN A 2 67.00 -0.80 18.52
C ASN A 2 66.45 -2.11 19.15
N ARG A 3 65.14 -2.46 19.11
CA ARG A 3 64.13 -2.65 18.02
C ARG A 3 63.71 -4.14 17.97
N PHE A 4 62.58 -4.44 17.32
CA PHE A 4 61.86 -5.72 17.12
C PHE A 4 60.80 -6.00 18.21
N ILE A 5 59.50 -5.67 18.06
CA ILE A 5 58.48 -5.97 17.03
C ILE A 5 58.34 -7.48 16.77
N GLY A 6 57.31 -8.08 17.36
CA GLY A 6 56.77 -9.41 17.03
C GLY A 6 55.25 -9.38 17.14
N TRP A 7 54.59 -9.74 16.05
CA TRP A 7 53.23 -9.33 15.68
C TRP A 7 52.09 -10.10 16.39
N LEU A 8 51.02 -9.36 16.66
CA LEU A 8 49.65 -9.84 16.83
C LEU A 8 49.10 -10.34 15.49
N ILE A 9 48.61 -11.58 15.44
CA ILE A 9 47.67 -12.01 14.40
C ILE A 9 46.52 -12.74 15.10
N SER A 10 45.54 -11.98 15.57
CA SER A 10 44.24 -12.52 15.92
C SER A 10 43.44 -12.67 14.62
N ALA A 11 43.28 -13.91 14.16
CA ALA A 11 42.42 -14.21 13.01
C ALA A 11 40.94 -14.05 13.43
N LEU A 12 40.38 -12.87 13.21
CA LEU A 12 38.94 -12.65 13.27
C LEU A 12 38.32 -13.21 11.99
N CYS A 13 37.81 -14.44 12.03
CA CYS A 13 36.91 -14.94 10.99
C CYS A 13 35.57 -14.20 11.10
N VAL A 14 35.45 -13.08 10.38
CA VAL A 14 34.14 -12.48 10.11
C VAL A 14 33.48 -13.34 9.04
N SER A 15 32.65 -14.29 9.46
CA SER A 15 31.75 -14.98 8.56
C SER A 15 30.69 -13.98 8.09
N ILE A 16 30.90 -13.40 6.91
CA ILE A 16 29.87 -12.64 6.22
C ILE A 16 28.86 -13.67 5.72
N ALA A 17 27.82 -13.92 6.52
CA ALA A 17 26.65 -14.64 6.06
C ALA A 17 25.91 -13.70 5.09
N PHE A 18 26.17 -13.85 3.79
CA PHE A 18 25.26 -13.34 2.78
C PHE A 18 23.98 -14.17 2.89
N ALA A 19 23.01 -13.66 3.64
CA ALA A 19 21.64 -14.12 3.51
C ALA A 19 21.22 -13.82 2.08
N ASN A 20 21.22 -14.85 1.22
CA ASN A 20 20.48 -14.82 -0.02
C ASN A 20 19.01 -14.67 0.38
N ASP A 21 18.55 -13.42 0.44
CA ASP A 21 17.14 -13.09 0.39
C ASP A 21 16.67 -13.43 -1.03
N ALA A 22 16.54 -14.73 -1.29
CA ALA A 22 15.86 -15.24 -2.46
C ALA A 22 14.48 -14.60 -2.40
N SER A 23 14.24 -13.66 -3.32
CA SER A 23 13.01 -12.91 -3.36
C SER A 23 11.87 -13.90 -3.34
N LEU A 24 11.12 -13.87 -2.23
CA LEU A 24 9.71 -14.13 -2.27
C LEU A 24 9.16 -13.13 -3.28
N ILE A 25 9.18 -13.47 -4.57
CA ILE A 25 8.08 -13.11 -5.44
C ILE A 25 6.90 -13.73 -4.70
N SER A 26 6.27 -12.95 -3.82
CA SER A 26 5.23 -13.50 -2.96
C SER A 26 4.16 -14.08 -3.89
N LYS A 27 3.53 -15.17 -3.47
CA LYS A 27 2.41 -15.80 -4.19
C LYS A 27 1.37 -14.77 -4.69
N ASP A 28 1.28 -13.63 -4.00
CA ASP A 28 0.46 -12.47 -4.35
C ASP A 28 0.83 -11.86 -5.71
N THR A 29 2.12 -11.75 -6.02
CA THR A 29 2.62 -11.18 -7.28
C THR A 29 2.23 -12.05 -8.48
N GLU A 30 2.27 -13.38 -8.34
CA GLU A 30 1.83 -14.32 -9.38
C GLU A 30 0.31 -14.23 -9.63
N MET A 31 -0.47 -13.90 -8.60
CA MET A 31 -1.91 -13.69 -8.68
C MET A 31 -2.31 -12.27 -9.11
N GLY A 32 -1.35 -11.35 -9.26
CA GLY A 32 -1.59 -9.94 -9.57
C GLY A 32 -2.20 -9.15 -8.39
N LEU A 33 -1.97 -9.62 -7.16
CA LEU A 33 -2.34 -8.93 -5.93
C LEU A 33 -1.24 -7.91 -5.56
N LEU A 34 -1.65 -6.81 -4.92
CA LEU A 34 -0.73 -5.79 -4.42
C LEU A 34 -0.13 -6.24 -3.09
N PRO A 35 1.08 -5.79 -2.71
CA PRO A 35 1.59 -5.97 -1.36
C PRO A 35 0.59 -5.53 -0.28
N SER A 36 0.55 -6.27 0.83
CA SER A 36 -0.28 -5.96 2.01
C SER A 36 0.59 -5.93 3.27
N PRO A 37 0.83 -4.74 3.87
CA PRO A 37 0.40 -3.40 3.42
C PRO A 37 1.13 -2.93 2.15
N PHE A 38 0.51 -2.01 1.41
CA PHE A 38 1.08 -1.45 0.18
C PHE A 38 2.00 -0.26 0.50
N PRO A 39 3.27 -0.25 0.05
CA PRO A 39 4.15 0.90 0.26
C PRO A 39 3.74 2.08 -0.62
N VAL A 40 3.57 3.24 -0.01
CA VAL A 40 3.33 4.51 -0.71
C VAL A 40 4.32 5.57 -0.25
N TYR A 41 4.62 6.53 -1.11
CA TYR A 41 5.63 7.56 -0.89
C TYR A 41 4.98 8.93 -1.03
N VAL A 42 4.90 9.65 0.07
CA VAL A 42 4.15 10.90 0.19
C VAL A 42 5.13 12.08 0.12
N ILE A 43 4.88 13.02 -0.77
CA ILE A 43 5.71 14.21 -0.99
C ILE A 43 4.96 15.46 -0.53
N GLY A 44 5.70 16.39 0.07
CA GLY A 44 5.16 17.69 0.50
C GLY A 44 4.64 17.66 1.94
N GLN A 45 4.49 18.86 2.52
CA GLN A 45 3.98 19.03 3.88
C GLN A 45 2.47 18.76 3.98
N ASP A 46 1.75 18.96 2.88
CA ASP A 46 0.31 18.79 2.74
C ASP A 46 -0.12 17.34 2.48
N LYS A 47 0.85 16.44 2.22
CA LYS A 47 0.66 15.01 1.98
C LYS A 47 -0.24 14.67 0.78
N SER A 48 -0.33 15.59 -0.20
CA SER A 48 -1.25 15.48 -1.33
C SER A 48 -0.65 14.73 -2.53
N THR A 49 0.68 14.75 -2.68
CA THR A 49 1.37 14.07 -3.76
C THR A 49 1.81 12.69 -3.31
N VAL A 50 1.36 11.65 -4.01
CA VAL A 50 1.64 10.26 -3.66
C VAL A 50 2.17 9.47 -4.85
N ILE A 51 3.21 8.69 -4.60
CA ILE A 51 3.90 7.84 -5.59
C ILE A 51 3.97 6.40 -5.06
N ASN A 52 3.97 5.41 -5.95
CA ASN A 52 4.05 3.98 -5.63
C ASN A 52 5.48 3.40 -5.59
N HIS A 53 6.52 4.23 -5.70
CA HIS A 53 7.92 3.82 -5.68
C HIS A 53 8.78 4.83 -4.90
N PRO A 54 9.95 4.39 -4.36
CA PRO A 54 10.85 5.27 -3.62
C PRO A 54 11.21 6.53 -4.42
N TYR A 55 11.10 7.70 -3.78
CA TYR A 55 11.43 8.98 -4.39
C TYR A 55 12.19 9.88 -3.40
N PRO A 56 13.26 10.59 -3.83
CA PRO A 56 14.02 11.47 -2.95
C PRO A 56 13.15 12.52 -2.26
N GLY A 57 13.25 12.63 -0.93
CA GLY A 57 12.46 13.56 -0.14
C GLY A 57 11.01 13.13 0.15
N ALA A 58 10.59 11.96 -0.33
CA ALA A 58 9.28 11.40 0.01
C ALA A 58 9.32 10.62 1.32
N GLU A 59 8.27 10.73 2.11
CA GLU A 59 8.06 9.92 3.30
C GLU A 59 7.40 8.59 2.91
N LYS A 60 8.04 7.46 3.25
CA LYS A 60 7.43 6.14 3.08
C LYS A 60 6.31 5.94 4.11
N LYS A 61 5.12 5.61 3.63
CA LYS A 61 3.97 5.18 4.43
C LYS A 61 3.53 3.78 4.03
N TRP A 62 2.90 3.09 4.96
CA TRP A 62 2.29 1.78 4.74
C TRP A 62 0.79 1.94 4.64
N LEU A 63 0.23 1.74 3.45
CA LEU A 63 -1.20 1.76 3.21
C LEU A 63 -1.80 0.41 3.59
N PRO A 64 -2.75 0.33 4.53
CA PRO A 64 -3.48 -0.90 4.80
C PRO A 64 -4.17 -1.41 3.52
N THR A 65 -3.92 -2.67 3.17
CA THR A 65 -4.43 -3.30 1.94
C THR A 65 -5.07 -4.64 2.29
N ASP A 66 -6.37 -4.80 2.08
CA ASP A 66 -7.04 -6.11 2.18
C ASP A 66 -7.06 -6.80 0.81
N ASN A 67 -6.47 -8.00 0.75
CA ASN A 67 -6.46 -8.88 -0.43
C ASN A 67 -7.32 -10.14 -0.21
N SER A 68 -8.33 -10.07 0.66
CA SER A 68 -9.12 -11.25 1.01
C SER A 68 -9.91 -11.81 -0.18
N TYR A 69 -10.27 -10.96 -1.14
CA TYR A 69 -10.73 -11.41 -2.45
C TYR A 69 -9.53 -11.72 -3.37
N THR A 70 -9.36 -12.98 -3.76
CA THR A 70 -8.20 -13.46 -4.53
C THR A 70 -8.52 -13.90 -5.96
N GLU A 71 -9.80 -13.95 -6.34
CA GLU A 71 -10.25 -14.39 -7.67
C GLU A 71 -10.12 -13.30 -8.75
N LYS A 72 -10.37 -13.63 -10.02
CA LYS A 72 -10.35 -12.70 -11.17
C LYS A 72 -11.73 -12.63 -11.85
N PRO A 73 -12.14 -11.46 -12.35
CA PRO A 73 -11.44 -10.17 -12.29
C PRO A 73 -11.55 -9.54 -10.89
N GLY A 74 -10.60 -8.67 -10.56
CA GLY A 74 -10.65 -7.87 -9.33
C GLY A 74 -9.96 -6.51 -9.50
N CYS A 75 -10.43 -5.52 -8.74
CA CYS A 75 -9.86 -4.18 -8.67
C CYS A 75 -9.87 -3.68 -7.22
N TYR A 76 -9.17 -2.57 -6.94
CA TYR A 76 -9.09 -2.03 -5.58
C TYR A 76 -9.97 -0.80 -5.42
N ILE A 77 -10.76 -0.77 -4.35
CA ILE A 77 -11.39 0.46 -3.86
C ILE A 77 -10.52 1.05 -2.76
N ALA A 78 -10.51 2.37 -2.64
CA ALA A 78 -9.91 3.06 -1.50
C ALA A 78 -10.98 3.37 -0.47
N CYS A 79 -10.63 3.32 0.81
CA CYS A 79 -11.44 3.77 1.92
C CYS A 79 -10.99 5.16 2.34
N TYR A 80 -11.92 6.11 2.38
CA TYR A 80 -11.68 7.51 2.68
C TYR A 80 -12.34 7.91 3.98
N SER A 81 -11.81 8.94 4.65
CA SER A 81 -12.44 9.59 5.79
C SER A 81 -12.11 11.09 5.81
N HIS A 82 -12.91 11.83 6.57
CA HIS A 82 -12.56 13.20 7.00
C HIS A 82 -11.57 13.23 8.18
N GLN A 83 -11.31 12.09 8.82
CA GLN A 83 -10.27 11.97 9.83
C GLN A 83 -8.90 11.74 9.20
N SER A 84 -7.83 12.15 9.89
CA SER A 84 -6.47 11.98 9.39
C SER A 84 -6.13 10.51 9.10
N GLY A 85 -5.68 10.25 7.88
CA GLY A 85 -5.29 8.93 7.39
C GLY A 85 -3.82 8.82 7.01
N VAL A 86 -3.53 7.91 6.08
CA VAL A 86 -2.18 7.63 5.58
C VAL A 86 -1.63 8.81 4.77
N TYR A 87 -2.45 9.36 3.88
CA TYR A 87 -2.17 10.53 3.05
C TYR A 87 -3.47 11.26 2.69
N SER A 88 -3.38 12.49 2.20
CA SER A 88 -4.53 13.31 1.81
C SER A 88 -4.73 13.29 0.30
N VAL A 89 -5.98 13.33 -0.15
CA VAL A 89 -6.33 13.57 -1.58
C VAL A 89 -7.02 14.91 -1.78
N SER A 90 -7.42 15.54 -0.67
CA SER A 90 -7.88 16.92 -0.61
C SER A 90 -7.61 17.46 0.81
N PRO A 91 -7.80 18.76 1.07
CA PRO A 91 -7.58 19.34 2.40
C PRO A 91 -8.37 18.67 3.53
N THR A 92 -9.47 17.97 3.21
CA THR A 92 -10.35 17.36 4.20
C THR A 92 -10.60 15.88 3.97
N ILE A 93 -9.98 15.25 2.96
CA ILE A 93 -10.21 13.84 2.63
C ILE A 93 -8.88 13.09 2.68
N TYR A 94 -8.86 12.04 3.47
CA TYR A 94 -7.69 11.20 3.67
C TYR A 94 -7.98 9.77 3.26
N VAL A 95 -6.96 9.10 2.75
CA VAL A 95 -7.00 7.67 2.46
C VAL A 95 -6.64 6.89 3.72
N MET A 96 -7.52 5.97 4.09
CA MET A 96 -7.43 5.15 5.29
C MET A 96 -6.83 3.77 5.00
N GLY A 97 -7.06 3.27 3.78
CA GLY A 97 -6.68 1.94 3.33
C GLY A 97 -7.29 1.63 1.95
N GLN A 98 -7.08 0.41 1.48
CA GLN A 98 -7.64 -0.11 0.24
C GLN A 98 -8.06 -1.56 0.36
N ILE A 99 -9.02 -1.98 -0.45
CA ILE A 99 -9.61 -3.32 -0.40
C ILE A 99 -9.77 -3.82 -1.82
N ARG A 100 -9.29 -5.04 -2.10
CA ARG A 100 -9.56 -5.72 -3.36
C ARG A 100 -10.97 -6.29 -3.35
N VAL A 101 -11.71 -6.02 -4.42
CA VAL A 101 -13.08 -6.50 -4.60
C VAL A 101 -13.26 -7.15 -5.97
N LYS A 102 -14.32 -7.95 -6.11
CA LYS A 102 -14.75 -8.44 -7.42
C LYS A 102 -15.20 -7.28 -8.29
N GLY A 103 -14.64 -7.21 -9.49
CA GLY A 103 -14.82 -6.07 -10.38
C GLY A 103 -13.65 -5.91 -11.33
N GLN A 104 -13.63 -4.83 -12.08
CA GLN A 104 -12.57 -4.53 -13.03
C GLN A 104 -12.26 -3.05 -13.06
N TYR A 105 -11.06 -2.69 -13.48
CA TYR A 105 -10.76 -1.30 -13.81
C TYR A 105 -11.40 -0.93 -15.14
N LEU A 106 -12.10 0.19 -15.17
CA LEU A 106 -12.44 0.92 -16.38
C LEU A 106 -11.64 2.22 -16.38
N ASN A 107 -10.67 2.33 -17.28
CA ASN A 107 -9.62 3.34 -17.21
C ASN A 107 -8.90 3.27 -15.85
N ARG A 108 -8.97 4.35 -15.05
CA ARG A 108 -8.39 4.41 -13.71
C ARG A 108 -9.36 4.08 -12.58
N ILE A 109 -10.62 3.81 -12.90
CA ILE A 109 -11.68 3.65 -11.90
C ILE A 109 -11.98 2.17 -11.67
N CYS A 110 -11.82 1.67 -10.45
CA CYS A 110 -12.33 0.37 -10.05
C CYS A 110 -13.85 0.39 -10.12
N GLN A 111 -14.42 -0.52 -10.91
CA GLN A 111 -15.85 -0.73 -11.09
C GLN A 111 -16.21 -2.07 -10.42
N PRO A 112 -16.65 -2.07 -9.15
CA PRO A 112 -17.09 -3.30 -8.50
C PRO A 112 -18.25 -3.96 -9.25
N GLU A 113 -18.34 -5.28 -9.15
CA GLU A 113 -19.45 -6.03 -9.76
C GLU A 113 -20.79 -5.50 -9.26
N HIS A 114 -21.73 -5.28 -10.17
CA HIS A 114 -23.06 -4.68 -9.94
C HIS A 114 -23.07 -3.17 -9.62
N TYR A 115 -21.91 -2.50 -9.60
CA TYR A 115 -21.80 -1.05 -9.38
C TYR A 115 -21.15 -0.31 -10.56
N GLN A 116 -21.23 -0.88 -11.77
CA GLN A 116 -20.65 -0.27 -12.95
C GLN A 116 -21.25 1.11 -13.22
N ASN A 117 -20.38 2.11 -13.39
CA ASN A 117 -20.69 3.52 -13.62
C ASN A 117 -21.51 4.18 -12.49
N GLN A 118 -21.50 3.58 -11.29
CA GLN A 118 -22.20 4.11 -10.12
C GLN A 118 -21.21 4.73 -9.13
N ASP A 119 -21.69 5.74 -8.40
CA ASP A 119 -20.97 6.31 -7.27
C ASP A 119 -21.07 5.38 -6.05
N ILE A 120 -19.97 4.68 -5.77
CA ILE A 120 -19.88 3.75 -4.62
C ILE A 120 -19.69 4.46 -3.28
N SER A 121 -19.47 5.78 -3.25
CA SER A 121 -19.26 6.53 -1.99
C SER A 121 -20.49 6.52 -1.08
N LYS A 122 -21.67 6.36 -1.66
CA LYS A 122 -22.95 6.34 -0.94
C LYS A 122 -23.45 4.93 -0.63
N ALA A 123 -22.81 3.90 -1.16
CA ALA A 123 -23.24 2.52 -1.00
C ALA A 123 -22.89 2.00 0.41
N GLU A 124 -23.91 1.72 1.22
CA GLU A 124 -23.74 1.24 2.60
C GLU A 124 -22.95 -0.07 2.70
N SER A 125 -23.07 -0.94 1.69
CA SER A 125 -22.27 -2.17 1.59
C SER A 125 -20.77 -1.89 1.62
N PHE A 126 -20.30 -0.87 0.91
CA PHE A 126 -18.88 -0.50 0.87
C PHE A 126 -18.43 0.31 2.08
N LYS A 127 -19.31 1.14 2.68
CA LYS A 127 -19.02 1.78 3.98
C LYS A 127 -18.78 0.74 5.07
N LYS A 128 -19.66 -0.27 5.14
CA LYS A 128 -19.53 -1.40 6.05
C LYS A 128 -18.25 -2.19 5.78
N LEU A 129 -17.96 -2.49 4.51
CA LEU A 129 -16.73 -3.18 4.12
C LEU A 129 -15.47 -2.41 4.56
N CYS A 130 -15.44 -1.09 4.38
CA CYS A 130 -14.34 -0.25 4.86
C CYS A 130 -14.17 -0.32 6.39
N SER A 131 -15.26 -0.21 7.14
CA SER A 131 -15.25 -0.30 8.61
C SER A 131 -14.80 -1.68 9.13
N GLU A 132 -15.15 -2.76 8.41
CA GLU A 132 -14.79 -4.13 8.78
C GLU A 132 -13.33 -4.47 8.47
N LYS A 133 -12.81 -4.01 7.33
CA LYS A 133 -11.50 -4.44 6.82
C LYS A 133 -10.36 -3.49 7.15
N ILE A 134 -10.65 -2.21 7.32
CA ILE A 134 -9.64 -1.18 7.57
C ILE A 134 -9.76 -0.73 9.03
N ALA A 135 -8.76 -1.07 9.85
CA ALA A 135 -8.79 -0.82 11.29
C ALA A 135 -8.99 0.68 11.63
N SER A 136 -8.41 1.59 10.84
CA SER A 136 -8.55 3.03 11.02
C SER A 136 -9.94 3.56 10.64
N CYS A 137 -10.78 2.76 9.96
CA CYS A 137 -12.18 3.08 9.68
C CYS A 137 -13.15 2.56 10.76
N LYS A 138 -12.66 1.82 11.76
CA LYS A 138 -13.51 1.26 12.81
C LYS A 138 -14.08 2.39 13.68
N ASN A 139 -15.40 2.40 13.85
CA ASN A 139 -16.14 3.37 14.67
C ASN A 139 -16.05 4.84 14.19
N ILE A 140 -15.68 5.07 12.93
CA ILE A 140 -15.67 6.40 12.33
C ILE A 140 -16.42 6.39 11.00
N GLU A 141 -16.72 7.56 10.46
CA GLU A 141 -17.28 7.65 9.12
C GLU A 141 -16.19 7.39 8.08
N CYS A 142 -16.36 6.30 7.34
CA CYS A 142 -15.58 5.98 6.16
C CYS A 142 -16.50 5.66 4.97
N TRP A 143 -16.03 5.96 3.77
CA TRP A 143 -16.69 5.60 2.52
C TRP A 143 -15.68 5.06 1.51
N ALA A 144 -16.19 4.38 0.48
CA ALA A 144 -15.34 3.85 -0.59
C ALA A 144 -15.33 4.75 -1.83
N GLY A 145 -14.26 4.69 -2.60
CA GLY A 145 -14.21 5.28 -3.94
C GLY A 145 -13.28 4.50 -4.87
N GLY A 146 -13.60 4.53 -6.15
CA GLY A 146 -12.94 3.72 -7.17
C GLY A 146 -11.75 4.39 -7.87
N ASP A 147 -11.43 5.67 -7.60
CA ASP A 147 -10.33 6.36 -8.28
C ASP A 147 -8.96 5.94 -7.75
N THR A 148 -8.55 4.75 -8.16
CA THR A 148 -7.42 4.01 -7.59
C THR A 148 -6.39 3.65 -8.67
N GLY A 149 -6.81 3.23 -9.87
CA GLY A 149 -5.92 2.66 -10.90
C GLY A 149 -4.83 3.61 -11.41
N GLY A 150 -5.00 4.92 -11.28
CA GLY A 150 -4.09 5.92 -11.86
C GLY A 150 -2.70 5.99 -11.24
N TRP A 151 -2.53 5.61 -9.96
CA TRP A 151 -1.24 5.76 -9.27
C TRP A 151 -0.60 4.44 -8.83
N PHE A 152 -1.31 3.30 -8.95
CA PHE A 152 -0.70 1.99 -8.71
C PHE A 152 0.23 1.53 -9.84
N GLY A 153 0.22 2.20 -11.00
CA GLY A 153 0.85 1.68 -12.21
C GLY A 153 0.17 0.39 -12.72
N ILE A 154 -1.11 0.17 -12.39
CA ILE A 154 -1.91 -0.99 -12.84
C ILE A 154 -2.56 -0.67 -14.21
N GLN A 155 -1.78 -0.19 -15.17
CA GLN A 155 -2.21 -0.02 -16.57
C GLN A 155 -1.32 -0.84 -17.48
#